data_AF-A0A2D5MMU9-F1
#
_entry.id   AF-A0A2D5MMU9-F1
#
_cell.length_a   1.000
_cell.length_b   1.000
_cell.length_c   1.000
_cell.angle_alpha   90.00
_cell.angle_beta   90.00
_cell.angle_gamma   90.00
#
_symmetry.space_group_name_H-M   'P 1'
#
loop_
_entity.id
_entity.type
_entity.pdbx_description
1 polymer ?
#
loop_
_entity_poly.entity_id
_entity_poly.type
_entity_poly.pdbx_seq_one_letter_code
_entity_poly.pdbx_strand_id
1 'polypeptide(L)'
;MRSLLIFFLLCLFVYSSNSAELIKGTFIESNNNYIYSFKSPESSTDKVWLNRVQSISPNMPAWISDDGNKIVINKGLNLSNTIQITLQSYAINSTDNLLALNQIQLIGTHNSYHIEPHSSVMKLIRKVMPSQADAIKYSHRPLTEQLELLGMRKFELDIFHDNKGGGYSQPLGAIMAHGINWKGNYPEFNEDALKAPGMKVLHFPNFDFRSNTPNLIKALNEIDVWSRKNFYHLPIMILIETKNTNTGSITASGAFGIKDFVQLENEIKSVLNLSRIITPDEVRGKFNTLNKAIRTKGWPSLYKSRGRFIFALDNQGKELDSYLKLHPQLKGAILFVSSPPGKPESAFLKINDPIRNYSLIKEKIAEGYLIRTRADSDLAQAKNMDYNQMQKAFSSGAQYISTDFPTDGSNKNNYNVGWPQGKIGRLNPLFKHSKTVRDTDLEQKEYPKLIRVFELKIPNNQPESKNVSQ
;
A
#
# COMPACT_ATOMS: atom_id res chain seq x y z
N MET A 1 42.73 1.74 47.02
CA MET A 1 41.90 2.23 45.90
C MET A 1 40.91 1.14 45.54
N ARG A 2 39.62 1.43 45.67
CA ARG A 2 38.49 0.49 45.54
C ARG A 2 38.12 0.24 44.08
N SER A 3 37.77 -1.02 43.80
CA SER A 3 36.70 -1.55 42.94
C SER A 3 36.37 -0.84 41.61
N LEU A 4 36.29 -1.60 40.50
CA LEU A 4 35.08 -2.35 40.12
C LEU A 4 35.34 -3.06 38.78
N LEU A 5 35.48 -4.40 38.80
CA LEU A 5 35.35 -5.22 37.61
C LEU A 5 33.85 -5.31 37.30
N ILE A 6 33.38 -4.64 36.25
CA ILE A 6 32.00 -4.79 35.79
C ILE A 6 31.96 -5.95 34.81
N PHE A 7 31.49 -7.10 35.29
CA PHE A 7 30.98 -8.19 34.46
C PHE A 7 29.68 -7.70 33.80
N PHE A 8 29.73 -7.38 32.51
CA PHE A 8 28.51 -7.26 31.69
C PHE A 8 28.24 -8.61 31.04
N LEU A 9 27.40 -9.43 31.69
CA LEU A 9 26.78 -10.59 31.08
C LEU A 9 25.64 -10.08 30.18
N LEU A 10 25.97 -9.61 28.98
CA LEU A 10 24.96 -9.37 27.95
C LEU A 10 24.72 -10.69 27.23
N CYS A 11 23.65 -11.39 27.59
CA CYS A 11 23.06 -12.43 26.74
C CYS A 11 22.52 -11.78 25.47
N LEU A 12 23.41 -11.41 24.56
CA LEU A 12 23.11 -11.15 23.17
C LEU A 12 22.96 -12.51 22.49
N PHE A 13 21.75 -13.05 22.47
CA PHE A 13 21.39 -14.01 21.42
C PHE A 13 21.34 -13.23 20.10
N VAL A 14 22.50 -13.04 19.50
CA VAL A 14 22.61 -12.72 18.08
C VAL A 14 22.17 -13.97 17.34
N TYR A 15 20.88 -14.07 17.02
CA TYR A 15 20.43 -15.00 16.00
C TYR A 15 20.91 -14.48 14.64
N SER A 16 22.17 -14.74 14.32
CA SER A 16 22.66 -14.65 12.95
C SER A 16 22.15 -15.86 12.18
N SER A 17 21.61 -15.58 10.99
CA SER A 17 21.13 -16.52 9.97
C SER A 17 21.99 -17.77 9.77
N ASN A 18 21.41 -18.98 9.95
CA ASN A 18 21.50 -20.11 8.97
C ASN A 18 20.94 -21.47 9.41
N SER A 19 20.22 -21.62 10.52
CA SER A 19 19.39 -22.82 10.72
C SER A 19 17.94 -22.41 10.96
N ALA A 20 17.10 -22.63 9.96
CA ALA A 20 15.66 -22.56 10.17
C ALA A 20 15.28 -23.69 11.12
N GLU A 21 14.69 -23.36 12.27
CA GLU A 21 14.14 -24.36 13.17
C GLU A 21 12.98 -25.08 12.46
N LEU A 22 13.09 -26.39 12.27
CA LEU A 22 12.03 -27.23 11.72
C LEU A 22 11.10 -27.67 12.85
N ILE A 23 9.86 -27.18 12.82
CA ILE A 23 8.84 -27.48 13.80
C ILE A 23 7.82 -28.42 13.17
N LYS A 24 7.64 -29.61 13.76
CA LYS A 24 6.66 -30.59 13.29
C LYS A 24 5.39 -30.52 14.13
N GLY A 25 4.24 -30.71 13.50
CA GLY A 25 2.97 -30.67 14.20
C GLY A 25 1.81 -31.21 13.38
N THR A 26 0.62 -31.16 13.96
CA THR A 26 -0.64 -31.51 13.31
C THR A 26 -1.62 -30.37 13.51
N PHE A 27 -2.30 -29.95 12.45
CA PHE A 27 -3.39 -28.99 12.56
C PHE A 27 -4.55 -29.56 13.39
N ILE A 28 -5.27 -28.67 14.05
CA ILE A 28 -6.54 -28.97 14.71
C ILE A 28 -7.67 -28.43 13.86
N GLU A 29 -8.71 -29.22 13.68
CA GLU A 29 -9.91 -28.83 12.96
C GLU A 29 -10.74 -27.84 13.78
N SER A 30 -11.13 -26.70 13.19
CA SER A 30 -11.96 -25.69 13.87
C SER A 30 -12.85 -24.95 12.88
N ASN A 31 -14.17 -25.15 12.99
CA ASN A 31 -15.19 -24.57 12.09
C ASN A 31 -14.87 -24.86 10.61
N ASN A 32 -14.55 -23.83 9.81
CA ASN A 32 -14.20 -23.96 8.40
C ASN A 32 -12.67 -23.96 8.14
N ASN A 33 -11.86 -24.06 9.20
CA ASN A 33 -10.41 -23.90 9.15
C ASN A 33 -9.66 -25.07 9.78
N TYR A 34 -8.38 -25.16 9.43
CA TYR A 34 -7.36 -25.89 10.18
C TYR A 34 -6.47 -24.89 10.90
N ILE A 35 -6.19 -25.14 12.19
CA ILE A 35 -5.47 -24.22 13.07
C ILE A 35 -4.31 -24.92 13.75
N TYR A 36 -3.13 -24.31 13.71
CA TYR A 36 -1.97 -24.76 14.47
C TYR A 36 -1.50 -23.64 15.40
N SER A 37 -1.56 -23.90 16.70
CA SER A 37 -1.08 -22.97 17.73
C SER A 37 0.43 -23.14 17.91
N PHE A 38 1.17 -22.05 17.92
CA PHE A 38 2.61 -22.04 18.16
C PHE A 38 2.98 -21.02 19.23
N LYS A 39 4.11 -21.24 19.90
CA LYS A 39 4.68 -20.26 20.83
C LYS A 39 5.78 -19.46 20.10
N SER A 40 5.77 -18.15 20.30
CA SER A 40 6.93 -17.33 19.92
C SER A 40 7.97 -17.39 21.05
N PRO A 41 9.28 -17.22 20.75
CA PRO A 41 10.31 -17.22 21.78
C PRO A 41 10.04 -16.15 22.83
N GLU A 42 10.57 -16.33 24.04
CA GLU A 42 10.51 -15.28 25.06
C GLU A 42 11.14 -13.99 24.53
N SER A 43 10.47 -12.86 24.77
CA SER A 43 10.95 -11.52 24.43
C SER A 43 10.91 -10.63 25.66
N SER A 44 11.69 -9.56 25.64
CA SER A 44 11.59 -8.52 26.67
C SER A 44 10.18 -7.91 26.70
N THR A 45 9.79 -7.34 27.84
CA THR A 45 8.44 -6.84 28.10
C THR A 45 8.03 -5.65 27.21
N ASP A 46 9.00 -4.98 26.61
CA ASP A 46 8.83 -3.89 25.65
C ASP A 46 8.69 -4.38 24.19
N LYS A 47 8.70 -5.70 23.95
CA LYS A 47 8.61 -6.29 22.61
C LYS A 47 7.38 -7.18 22.44
N VAL A 48 6.89 -7.23 21.21
CA VAL A 48 5.86 -8.17 20.76
C VAL A 48 6.27 -8.79 19.43
N TRP A 49 5.87 -10.03 19.19
CA TRP A 49 6.20 -10.73 17.95
C TRP A 49 5.21 -10.39 16.83
N LEU A 50 5.73 -9.89 15.71
CA LEU A 50 5.02 -9.74 14.46
C LEU A 50 5.29 -10.96 13.57
N ASN A 51 4.37 -11.92 13.55
CA ASN A 51 4.49 -13.13 12.75
C ASN A 51 3.80 -12.96 11.39
N ARG A 52 4.45 -13.42 10.31
CA ARG A 52 3.89 -13.41 8.95
C ARG A 52 4.22 -14.69 8.22
N VAL A 53 3.27 -15.19 7.44
CA VAL A 53 3.49 -16.29 6.49
C VAL A 53 4.34 -15.75 5.35
N GLN A 54 5.58 -16.23 5.25
CA GLN A 54 6.49 -15.89 4.17
C GLN A 54 6.21 -16.75 2.93
N SER A 55 6.06 -18.06 3.13
CA SER A 55 5.73 -19.02 2.07
C SER A 55 4.95 -20.21 2.64
N ILE A 56 4.21 -20.87 1.76
CA ILE A 56 3.47 -22.09 2.06
C ILE A 56 3.53 -23.03 0.86
N SER A 57 3.71 -24.33 1.12
CA SER A 57 3.75 -25.39 0.11
C SER A 57 2.87 -26.57 0.55
N PRO A 58 1.93 -27.03 -0.29
CA PRO A 58 1.54 -26.45 -1.58
C PRO A 58 0.92 -25.06 -1.42
N ASN A 59 0.95 -24.25 -2.49
CA ASN A 59 0.46 -22.87 -2.46
C ASN A 59 -1.04 -22.81 -2.14
N MET A 60 -1.40 -22.15 -1.04
CA MET A 60 -2.78 -21.94 -0.62
C MET A 60 -2.91 -20.74 0.32
N PRO A 61 -4.12 -20.20 0.56
CA PRO A 61 -4.32 -19.13 1.53
C PRO A 61 -3.97 -19.58 2.95
N ALA A 62 -3.08 -18.83 3.60
CA ALA A 62 -2.72 -19.00 4.99
C ALA A 62 -2.54 -17.64 5.66
N TRP A 63 -2.88 -17.54 6.93
CA TRP A 63 -2.71 -16.30 7.70
C TRP A 63 -2.37 -16.58 9.16
N ILE A 64 -1.89 -15.55 9.84
CA ILE A 64 -1.71 -15.55 11.28
C ILE A 64 -2.97 -14.98 11.93
N SER A 65 -3.47 -15.64 12.98
CA SER A 65 -4.60 -15.16 13.77
C SER A 65 -4.37 -13.78 14.37
N ASP A 66 -5.46 -13.09 14.74
CA ASP A 66 -5.41 -11.74 15.32
C ASP A 66 -4.57 -11.63 16.61
N ASP A 67 -4.47 -12.72 17.38
CA ASP A 67 -3.65 -12.82 18.60
C ASP A 67 -2.16 -13.11 18.29
N GLY A 68 -1.79 -13.29 17.02
CA GLY A 68 -0.43 -13.48 16.57
C GLY A 68 0.14 -14.88 16.75
N ASN A 69 -0.62 -15.83 17.32
CA ASN A 69 -0.08 -17.08 17.87
C ASN A 69 -0.60 -18.37 17.20
N LYS A 70 -1.40 -18.23 16.13
CA LYS A 70 -1.92 -19.39 15.40
C LYS A 70 -1.71 -19.22 13.90
N ILE A 71 -1.30 -20.30 13.25
CA ILE A 71 -1.34 -20.43 11.79
C ILE A 71 -2.72 -20.97 11.43
N VAL A 72 -3.38 -20.31 10.49
CA VAL A 72 -4.72 -20.68 10.04
C VAL A 72 -4.70 -20.89 8.53
N ILE A 73 -5.29 -22.00 8.09
CA ILE A 73 -5.56 -22.28 6.68
C ILE A 73 -7.03 -22.67 6.52
N ASN A 74 -7.61 -22.38 5.36
CA ASN A 74 -8.97 -22.82 5.04
C ASN A 74 -9.00 -24.34 4.85
N LYS A 75 -10.14 -24.97 5.19
CA LYS A 75 -10.43 -26.33 4.73
C LYS A 75 -10.62 -26.34 3.21
N GLY A 76 -10.24 -27.43 2.57
CA GLY A 76 -10.36 -27.62 1.13
C GLY A 76 -10.33 -29.08 0.74
N LEU A 77 -10.85 -29.37 -0.44
CA LEU A 77 -10.75 -30.69 -1.07
C LEU A 77 -9.30 -30.91 -1.54
N ASN A 78 -8.77 -32.13 -1.38
CA ASN A 78 -7.45 -32.55 -1.84
C ASN A 78 -6.25 -31.78 -1.24
N LEU A 79 -6.33 -31.38 0.03
CA LEU A 79 -5.14 -30.86 0.71
C LEU A 79 -4.09 -31.97 0.85
N SER A 80 -2.83 -31.63 0.61
CA SER A 80 -1.72 -32.55 0.88
C SER A 80 -1.71 -32.94 2.35
N ASN A 81 -1.34 -34.20 2.65
CA ASN A 81 -1.27 -34.70 4.02
C ASN A 81 -0.31 -33.89 4.91
N THR A 82 0.67 -33.23 4.30
CA THR A 82 1.65 -32.39 4.96
C THR A 82 1.73 -31.04 4.25
N ILE A 83 1.69 -29.96 5.03
CA ILE A 83 1.84 -28.57 4.59
C ILE A 83 3.13 -28.02 5.18
N GLN A 84 3.99 -27.46 4.35
CA GLN A 84 5.17 -26.73 4.81
C GLN A 84 4.88 -25.23 4.84
N ILE A 85 5.15 -24.57 5.96
CA ILE A 85 4.90 -23.14 6.14
C ILE A 85 6.16 -22.48 6.69
N THR A 86 6.65 -21.46 6.01
CA THR A 86 7.73 -20.63 6.52
C THR A 86 7.14 -19.37 7.14
N LEU A 87 7.40 -19.15 8.42
CA LEU A 87 7.08 -17.90 9.10
C LEU A 87 8.31 -17.00 9.17
N GLN A 88 8.10 -15.73 8.84
CA GLN A 88 9.05 -14.65 9.11
C GLN A 88 8.48 -13.82 10.28
N SER A 89 9.28 -13.72 11.34
CA SER A 89 8.89 -13.13 12.61
C SER A 89 9.82 -11.97 12.96
N TYR A 90 9.26 -10.90 13.52
CA TYR A 90 10.02 -9.75 14.01
C TYR A 90 9.67 -9.45 15.47
N ALA A 91 10.68 -9.20 16.30
CA ALA A 91 10.48 -8.66 17.64
C ALA A 91 10.37 -7.12 17.53
N ILE A 92 9.14 -6.63 17.55
CA ILE A 92 8.82 -5.21 17.33
C ILE A 92 8.47 -4.54 18.65
N ASN A 93 8.50 -3.21 18.70
CA ASN A 93 8.17 -2.48 19.91
C ASN A 93 6.69 -2.67 20.27
N SER A 94 6.40 -2.95 21.55
CA SER A 94 5.02 -3.11 22.04
C SER A 94 4.20 -1.81 21.93
N THR A 95 4.87 -0.66 21.78
CA THR A 95 4.28 0.64 21.44
C THR A 95 3.49 0.63 20.13
N ASP A 96 3.75 -0.29 19.21
CA ASP A 96 2.96 -0.46 17.99
C ASP A 96 1.49 -0.84 18.28
N ASN A 97 1.20 -1.42 19.44
CA ASN A 97 -0.18 -1.68 19.89
C ASN A 97 -0.86 -0.42 20.44
N LEU A 98 -0.09 0.58 20.86
CA LEU A 98 -0.56 1.82 21.47
C LEU A 98 -0.74 2.95 20.44
N LEU A 99 -0.17 2.79 19.25
CA LEU A 99 -0.21 3.77 18.17
C LEU A 99 -1.21 3.34 17.11
N ALA A 100 -2.18 4.19 16.77
CA ALA A 100 -3.08 3.92 15.64
C ALA A 100 -2.44 4.39 14.32
N LEU A 101 -2.76 3.73 13.20
CA LEU A 101 -2.14 4.07 11.92
C LEU A 101 -2.39 5.53 11.51
N ASN A 102 -3.54 6.10 11.87
CA ASN A 102 -3.89 7.48 11.52
C ASN A 102 -3.17 8.52 12.41
N GLN A 103 -2.33 8.08 13.34
CA GLN A 103 -1.47 8.92 14.16
C GLN A 103 -0.03 9.02 13.61
N ILE A 104 0.18 8.53 12.39
CA ILE A 104 1.46 8.57 11.69
C ILE A 104 1.27 9.39 10.40
N GLN A 105 2.28 10.17 10.04
CA GLN A 105 2.38 10.84 8.75
C GLN A 105 3.41 10.15 7.88
N LEU A 106 3.04 9.96 6.62
CA LEU A 106 3.77 9.25 5.57
C LEU A 106 3.78 10.12 4.30
N ILE A 107 4.88 10.05 3.56
CA ILE A 107 5.02 10.72 2.26
C ILE A 107 4.87 9.66 1.16
N GLY A 108 4.30 10.07 0.05
CA GLY A 108 4.27 9.29 -1.18
C GLY A 108 4.35 10.18 -2.40
N THR A 109 4.51 9.56 -3.55
CA THR A 109 4.59 10.29 -4.82
C THR A 109 3.22 10.49 -5.45
N HIS A 110 3.03 11.62 -6.12
CA HIS A 110 1.92 11.86 -7.04
C HIS A 110 2.30 11.34 -8.43
N ASN A 111 1.35 10.73 -9.16
CA ASN A 111 1.59 10.01 -10.42
C ASN A 111 2.81 9.08 -10.37
N SER A 112 2.84 8.16 -9.40
CA SER A 112 4.03 7.40 -9.00
C SER A 112 4.73 6.61 -10.11
N TYR A 113 4.02 6.33 -11.19
CA TYR A 113 4.49 5.59 -12.34
C TYR A 113 5.17 6.46 -13.41
N HIS A 114 5.06 7.79 -13.31
CA HIS A 114 5.34 8.75 -14.38
C HIS A 114 6.81 8.79 -14.80
N ILE A 115 7.02 8.85 -16.12
CA ILE A 115 8.32 9.08 -16.76
C ILE A 115 8.16 10.28 -17.71
N GLU A 116 9.07 11.25 -17.63
CA GLU A 116 9.04 12.47 -18.45
C GLU A 116 8.89 12.13 -19.95
N PRO A 117 8.00 12.79 -20.71
CA PRO A 117 7.89 12.59 -22.14
C PRO A 117 9.22 12.79 -22.87
N HIS A 118 9.51 11.95 -23.87
CA HIS A 118 10.71 12.11 -24.69
C HIS A 118 10.73 13.49 -25.37
N SER A 119 11.91 14.09 -25.52
CA SER A 119 12.08 15.47 -25.99
C SER A 119 11.37 15.78 -27.31
N SER A 120 11.27 14.81 -28.22
CA SER A 120 10.55 14.92 -29.49
C SER A 120 9.03 15.06 -29.29
N VAL A 121 8.44 14.28 -28.41
CA VAL A 121 7.01 14.36 -28.05
C VAL A 121 6.75 15.62 -27.25
N MET A 122 7.67 15.99 -26.35
CA MET A 122 7.59 17.23 -25.58
C MET A 122 7.52 18.47 -26.48
N LYS A 123 8.22 18.49 -27.63
CA LYS A 123 8.09 19.57 -28.64
C LYS A 123 6.66 19.64 -29.21
N LEU A 124 6.02 18.51 -29.45
CA LEU A 124 4.63 18.46 -29.92
C LEU A 124 3.68 18.99 -28.84
N ILE A 125 3.81 18.48 -27.60
CA ILE A 125 2.99 18.92 -26.46
C ILE A 125 3.14 20.42 -26.25
N ARG A 126 4.37 20.95 -26.22
CA ARG A 126 4.64 22.37 -25.97
C ARG A 126 4.04 23.29 -27.04
N LYS A 127 3.93 22.83 -28.29
CA LYS A 127 3.32 23.60 -29.38
C LYS A 127 1.81 23.79 -29.20
N VAL A 128 1.13 22.82 -28.58
CA VAL A 128 -0.34 22.81 -28.44
C VAL A 128 -0.77 23.21 -27.02
N MET A 129 -0.01 22.82 -26.00
CA MET A 129 -0.36 22.88 -24.58
C MET A 129 0.86 23.28 -23.73
N PRO A 130 1.40 24.50 -23.89
CA PRO A 130 2.68 24.90 -23.28
C PRO A 130 2.66 24.84 -21.75
N SER A 131 1.53 25.16 -21.10
CA SER A 131 1.41 25.09 -19.64
C SER A 131 1.48 23.66 -19.11
N GLN A 132 0.90 22.68 -19.82
CA GLN A 132 0.94 21.28 -19.42
C GLN A 132 2.31 20.64 -19.66
N ALA A 133 2.99 21.03 -20.74
CA ALA A 133 4.33 20.54 -21.06
C ALA A 133 5.32 20.74 -19.90
N ASP A 134 5.21 21.88 -19.23
CA ASP A 134 6.05 22.17 -18.06
C ASP A 134 5.66 21.34 -16.84
N ALA A 135 4.37 21.08 -16.62
CA ALA A 135 3.87 20.34 -15.45
C ALA A 135 4.22 18.85 -15.46
N ILE A 136 4.50 18.27 -16.62
CA ILE A 136 4.84 16.84 -16.81
C ILE A 136 6.35 16.62 -17.06
N LYS A 137 7.17 17.64 -16.80
CA LYS A 137 8.62 17.58 -17.04
C LYS A 137 9.38 17.01 -15.83
N TYR A 138 9.07 15.77 -15.45
CA TYR A 138 9.73 15.07 -14.35
C TYR A 138 9.62 13.54 -14.53
N SER A 139 10.45 12.77 -13.85
CA SER A 139 10.35 11.31 -13.80
C SER A 139 10.44 10.83 -12.37
N HIS A 140 9.65 9.81 -12.03
CA HIS A 140 9.84 9.06 -10.81
C HIS A 140 10.73 7.85 -11.06
N ARG A 141 11.39 7.38 -9.99
CA ARG A 141 12.08 6.09 -9.97
C ARG A 141 11.06 4.94 -10.10
N PRO A 142 11.47 3.70 -10.41
CA PRO A 142 10.61 2.52 -10.25
C PRO A 142 10.00 2.44 -8.84
N LEU A 143 8.81 1.82 -8.71
CA LEU A 143 8.06 1.83 -7.45
C LEU A 143 8.86 1.20 -6.30
N THR A 144 9.63 0.14 -6.57
CA THR A 144 10.52 -0.50 -5.60
C THR A 144 11.59 0.46 -5.08
N GLU A 145 12.21 1.25 -5.96
CA GLU A 145 13.21 2.23 -5.56
C GLU A 145 12.62 3.39 -4.77
N GLN A 146 11.37 3.77 -5.07
CA GLN A 146 10.66 4.76 -4.25
C GLN A 146 10.42 4.24 -2.82
N LEU A 147 10.13 2.94 -2.65
CA LEU A 147 9.99 2.31 -1.33
C LEU A 147 11.32 2.25 -0.57
N GLU A 148 12.36 1.78 -1.25
CA GLU A 148 13.66 1.40 -0.66
C GLU A 148 14.57 2.60 -0.44
N LEU A 149 14.75 3.42 -1.48
CA LEU A 149 15.71 4.52 -1.48
C LEU A 149 15.09 5.80 -0.90
N LEU A 150 13.86 6.11 -1.30
CA LEU A 150 13.19 7.36 -0.94
C LEU A 150 12.28 7.23 0.29
N GLY A 151 11.99 5.99 0.73
CA GLY A 151 11.16 5.75 1.91
C GLY A 151 9.67 6.08 1.72
N MET A 152 9.17 6.06 0.49
CA MET A 152 7.77 6.37 0.20
C MET A 152 6.84 5.28 0.76
N ARG A 153 5.71 5.67 1.33
CA ARG A 153 4.65 4.74 1.80
C ARG A 153 3.27 5.12 1.25
N LYS A 154 3.25 5.85 0.14
CA LYS A 154 2.05 6.07 -0.66
C LYS A 154 2.38 6.13 -2.15
N PHE A 155 1.50 5.57 -2.97
CA PHE A 155 1.53 5.65 -4.42
C PHE A 155 0.20 6.14 -4.97
N GLU A 156 0.24 6.73 -6.16
CA GLU A 156 -0.93 7.13 -6.94
C GLU A 156 -0.79 6.62 -8.36
N LEU A 157 -1.83 5.89 -8.77
CA LEU A 157 -1.88 5.19 -10.05
C LEU A 157 -3.11 5.68 -10.80
N ASP A 158 -2.88 6.22 -12.00
CA ASP A 158 -3.93 6.65 -12.90
C ASP A 158 -4.34 5.48 -13.77
N ILE A 159 -5.59 5.07 -13.66
CA ILE A 159 -6.07 3.81 -14.22
C ILE A 159 -7.03 4.05 -15.36
N PHE A 160 -6.66 3.55 -16.53
CA PHE A 160 -7.55 3.39 -17.68
C PHE A 160 -8.01 1.94 -17.78
N HIS A 161 -9.29 1.69 -18.04
CA HIS A 161 -9.77 0.34 -18.29
C HIS A 161 -9.80 0.02 -19.79
N ASP A 162 -8.91 -0.88 -20.22
CA ASP A 162 -8.91 -1.41 -21.59
C ASP A 162 -9.56 -2.79 -21.65
N ASN A 163 -10.89 -2.82 -21.80
CA ASN A 163 -11.66 -4.07 -21.83
C ASN A 163 -11.28 -5.03 -22.97
N LYS A 164 -10.76 -4.50 -24.09
CA LYS A 164 -10.41 -5.31 -25.28
C LYS A 164 -8.91 -5.54 -25.41
N GLY A 165 -8.10 -4.69 -24.79
CA GLY A 165 -6.67 -4.64 -24.97
C GLY A 165 -6.27 -3.91 -26.25
N GLY A 166 -5.03 -3.42 -26.28
CA GLY A 166 -4.41 -2.80 -27.44
C GLY A 166 -4.80 -1.34 -27.66
N GLY A 167 -5.78 -0.80 -26.94
CA GLY A 167 -6.20 0.58 -27.08
C GLY A 167 -5.05 1.56 -26.86
N TYR A 168 -4.22 1.27 -25.86
CA TYR A 168 -3.12 2.16 -25.48
C TYR A 168 -1.75 1.69 -25.98
N SER A 169 -1.72 0.73 -26.92
CA SER A 169 -0.47 0.12 -27.43
C SER A 169 0.24 0.92 -28.52
N GLN A 170 -0.41 1.97 -29.04
CA GLN A 170 0.09 2.80 -30.14
C GLN A 170 -0.08 4.31 -29.82
N PRO A 171 0.80 4.88 -28.99
CA PRO A 171 0.68 6.28 -28.57
C PRO A 171 0.94 7.23 -29.75
N LEU A 172 -0.07 8.06 -30.06
CA LEU A 172 -0.06 8.96 -31.22
C LEU A 172 1.15 9.90 -31.24
N GLY A 173 1.51 10.49 -30.10
CA GLY A 173 2.63 11.42 -29.98
C GLY A 173 3.97 10.79 -30.36
N ALA A 174 4.19 9.51 -30.00
CA ALA A 174 5.39 8.78 -30.39
C ALA A 174 5.46 8.53 -31.89
N ILE A 175 4.32 8.11 -32.48
CA ILE A 175 4.19 7.86 -33.92
C ILE A 175 4.41 9.15 -34.71
N MET A 176 3.81 10.26 -34.29
CA MET A 176 4.01 11.57 -34.91
C MET A 176 5.47 12.04 -34.82
N ALA A 177 6.15 11.76 -33.70
CA ALA A 177 7.51 12.20 -33.48
C ALA A 177 8.57 11.36 -34.23
N HIS A 178 8.31 10.08 -34.46
CA HIS A 178 9.33 9.11 -34.89
C HIS A 178 8.90 8.17 -36.03
N GLY A 179 7.68 8.32 -36.55
CA GLY A 179 7.15 7.48 -37.63
C GLY A 179 7.05 6.00 -37.27
N ILE A 180 7.24 5.12 -38.26
CA ILE A 180 7.12 3.66 -38.09
C ILE A 180 8.14 3.06 -37.11
N ASN A 181 9.25 3.75 -36.87
CA ASN A 181 10.35 3.31 -36.00
C ASN A 181 10.23 3.85 -34.55
N TRP A 182 9.07 4.38 -34.16
CA TRP A 182 8.90 5.03 -32.86
C TRP A 182 9.32 4.16 -31.68
N LYS A 183 9.05 2.85 -31.73
CA LYS A 183 9.36 1.89 -30.64
C LYS A 183 10.82 1.92 -30.20
N GLY A 184 11.75 2.13 -31.13
CA GLY A 184 13.19 2.18 -30.82
C GLY A 184 13.59 3.33 -29.89
N ASN A 185 12.74 4.35 -29.71
CA ASN A 185 13.00 5.50 -28.84
C ASN A 185 12.43 5.32 -27.42
N TYR A 186 11.72 4.22 -27.15
CA TYR A 186 11.05 3.97 -25.87
C TYR A 186 11.30 2.53 -25.41
N PRO A 187 12.54 2.18 -25.02
CA PRO A 187 12.90 0.81 -24.63
C PRO A 187 12.11 0.31 -23.40
N GLU A 188 11.61 1.20 -22.56
CA GLU A 188 10.76 0.86 -21.42
C GLU A 188 9.30 0.55 -21.79
N PHE A 189 8.87 0.89 -23.01
CA PHE A 189 7.49 0.71 -23.44
C PHE A 189 7.18 -0.78 -23.63
N ASN A 190 6.33 -1.31 -22.76
CA ASN A 190 5.92 -2.70 -22.81
C ASN A 190 4.61 -2.84 -23.61
N GLU A 191 4.76 -3.12 -24.90
CA GLU A 191 3.62 -3.25 -25.82
C GLU A 191 2.71 -4.43 -25.44
N ASP A 192 3.27 -5.56 -25.02
CA ASP A 192 2.49 -6.76 -24.68
C ASP A 192 1.57 -6.50 -23.47
N ALA A 193 2.08 -5.78 -22.46
CA ALA A 193 1.30 -5.37 -21.30
C ALA A 193 0.12 -4.45 -21.66
N LEU A 194 0.28 -3.61 -22.69
CA LEU A 194 -0.74 -2.67 -23.17
C LEU A 194 -1.67 -3.31 -24.22
N LYS A 195 -1.24 -4.38 -24.90
CA LYS A 195 -2.05 -5.20 -25.81
C LYS A 195 -3.02 -6.14 -25.09
N ALA A 196 -2.63 -6.65 -23.92
CA ALA A 196 -3.55 -7.44 -23.10
C ALA A 196 -4.76 -6.59 -22.67
N PRO A 197 -5.95 -7.16 -22.43
CA PRO A 197 -7.02 -6.47 -21.72
C PRO A 197 -6.63 -6.07 -20.27
N GLY A 198 -7.42 -5.22 -19.63
CA GLY A 198 -7.32 -4.88 -18.21
C GLY A 198 -6.87 -3.44 -17.92
N MET A 199 -6.47 -3.21 -16.67
CA MET A 199 -6.18 -1.88 -16.13
C MET A 199 -4.80 -1.38 -16.55
N LYS A 200 -4.76 -0.26 -17.29
CA LYS A 200 -3.52 0.40 -17.76
C LYS A 200 -3.19 1.58 -16.87
N VAL A 201 -1.89 1.78 -16.64
CA VAL A 201 -1.38 2.83 -15.75
C VAL A 201 -0.61 3.85 -16.57
N LEU A 202 -1.27 4.98 -16.87
CA LEU A 202 -0.83 5.99 -17.83
C LEU A 202 -1.35 7.37 -17.39
N HIS A 203 -0.68 8.46 -17.78
CA HIS A 203 -1.13 9.82 -17.46
C HIS A 203 -2.05 10.38 -18.56
N PHE A 204 -1.49 10.56 -19.77
CA PHE A 204 -2.26 10.87 -20.98
C PHE A 204 -1.86 9.93 -22.11
N PRO A 205 -2.66 8.89 -22.42
CA PRO A 205 -2.20 7.74 -23.22
C PRO A 205 -1.64 8.03 -24.61
N ASN A 206 -1.95 9.18 -25.21
CA ASN A 206 -1.45 9.53 -26.54
C ASN A 206 -0.14 10.33 -26.52
N PHE A 207 0.13 11.11 -25.47
CA PHE A 207 1.23 12.09 -25.47
C PHE A 207 2.12 11.99 -24.23
N ASP A 208 1.54 11.60 -23.10
CA ASP A 208 2.24 11.36 -21.85
C ASP A 208 1.95 9.94 -21.34
N PHE A 209 2.45 8.98 -22.12
CA PHE A 209 2.11 7.56 -22.02
C PHE A 209 3.20 6.74 -21.33
N ARG A 210 4.35 7.35 -21.02
CA ARG A 210 5.50 6.62 -20.49
C ARG A 210 5.24 6.30 -19.02
N SER A 211 5.51 5.05 -18.64
CA SER A 211 5.18 4.53 -17.32
C SER A 211 6.20 3.47 -16.90
N ASN A 212 6.70 3.57 -15.67
CA ASN A 212 7.55 2.53 -15.07
C ASN A 212 6.76 1.22 -14.90
N THR A 213 5.44 1.30 -14.76
CA THR A 213 4.55 0.16 -14.49
C THR A 213 3.33 0.24 -15.41
N PRO A 214 3.38 -0.31 -16.64
CA PRO A 214 2.36 -0.08 -17.69
C PRO A 214 0.94 -0.57 -17.37
N ASN A 215 0.78 -1.47 -16.39
CA ASN A 215 -0.53 -1.98 -15.96
C ASN A 215 -0.56 -2.22 -14.45
N LEU A 216 -1.78 -2.32 -13.89
CA LEU A 216 -2.00 -2.40 -12.45
C LEU A 216 -1.40 -3.66 -11.85
N ILE A 217 -1.58 -4.82 -12.49
CA ILE A 217 -1.00 -6.09 -12.03
C ILE A 217 0.51 -5.99 -11.87
N LYS A 218 1.23 -5.39 -12.83
CA LYS A 218 2.68 -5.19 -12.74
C LYS A 218 3.05 -4.24 -11.60
N ALA A 219 2.33 -3.13 -11.45
CA ALA A 219 2.55 -2.18 -10.35
C ALA A 219 2.38 -2.83 -8.97
N LEU A 220 1.29 -3.57 -8.77
CA LEU A 220 1.00 -4.24 -7.50
C LEU A 220 1.97 -5.38 -7.22
N ASN A 221 2.36 -6.17 -8.23
CA ASN A 221 3.36 -7.23 -8.04
C ASN A 221 4.72 -6.66 -7.62
N GLU A 222 5.15 -5.56 -8.25
CA GLU A 222 6.41 -4.90 -7.88
C GLU A 222 6.40 -4.48 -6.39
N ILE A 223 5.32 -3.82 -5.95
CA ILE A 223 5.15 -3.40 -4.56
C ILE A 223 5.05 -4.60 -3.61
N ASP A 224 4.29 -5.65 -3.95
CA ASP A 224 4.09 -6.82 -3.08
C ASP A 224 5.38 -7.63 -2.93
N VAL A 225 6.19 -7.77 -3.99
CA VAL A 225 7.50 -8.42 -3.93
C VAL A 225 8.43 -7.71 -2.95
N TRP A 226 8.47 -6.38 -2.99
CA TRP A 226 9.23 -5.61 -1.99
C TRP A 226 8.64 -5.78 -0.58
N SER A 227 7.32 -5.68 -0.45
CA SER A 227 6.62 -5.77 0.83
C SER A 227 6.84 -7.12 1.53
N ARG A 228 6.84 -8.23 0.79
CA ARG A 228 7.11 -9.57 1.33
C ARG A 228 8.54 -9.77 1.80
N LYS A 229 9.49 -8.97 1.30
CA LYS A 229 10.86 -8.95 1.83
C LYS A 229 10.96 -8.07 3.09
N ASN A 230 10.01 -7.14 3.25
CA ASN A 230 10.01 -6.06 4.24
C ASN A 230 8.72 -6.01 5.08
N PHE A 231 8.25 -7.13 5.63
CA PHE A 231 6.93 -7.20 6.32
C PHE A 231 6.74 -6.22 7.50
N TYR A 232 7.82 -5.63 8.01
CA TYR A 232 7.77 -4.63 9.08
C TYR A 232 7.35 -3.23 8.60
N HIS A 233 7.26 -3.00 7.29
CA HIS A 233 7.02 -1.66 6.75
C HIS A 233 5.72 -1.02 7.28
N LEU A 234 5.72 0.31 7.41
CA LEU A 234 4.54 1.12 7.70
C LEU A 234 3.47 0.91 6.63
N PRO A 235 2.16 1.03 6.95
CA PRO A 235 1.10 0.76 5.99
C PRO A 235 1.25 1.61 4.73
N ILE A 236 1.12 0.98 3.56
CA ILE A 236 1.30 1.64 2.27
C ILE A 236 -0.08 1.98 1.70
N MET A 237 -0.31 3.25 1.34
CA MET A 237 -1.52 3.64 0.62
C MET A 237 -1.32 3.54 -0.90
N ILE A 238 -2.23 2.87 -1.59
CA ILE A 238 -2.37 2.92 -3.05
C ILE A 238 -3.62 3.72 -3.38
N LEU A 239 -3.40 4.96 -3.82
CA LEU A 239 -4.46 5.84 -4.30
C LEU A 239 -4.72 5.52 -5.78
N ILE A 240 -5.96 5.19 -6.11
CA ILE A 240 -6.40 4.89 -7.47
C ILE A 240 -7.16 6.10 -8.00
N GLU A 241 -6.66 6.70 -9.08
CA GLU A 241 -7.43 7.67 -9.87
C GLU A 241 -7.90 7.00 -11.16
N THR A 242 -9.20 6.72 -11.27
CA THR A 242 -9.75 6.17 -12.52
C THR A 242 -9.88 7.29 -13.55
N LYS A 243 -9.35 7.05 -14.75
CA LYS A 243 -9.37 7.98 -15.87
C LYS A 243 -10.34 7.51 -16.94
N ASN A 244 -10.81 8.45 -17.73
CA ASN A 244 -11.65 8.22 -18.89
C ASN A 244 -11.00 8.88 -20.13
N THR A 245 -11.48 8.52 -21.31
CA THR A 245 -11.06 9.17 -22.55
C THR A 245 -12.27 9.65 -23.32
N ASN A 246 -12.10 10.75 -24.05
CA ASN A 246 -13.21 11.37 -24.77
C ASN A 246 -13.84 10.42 -25.80
N THR A 247 -15.16 10.53 -25.93
CA THR A 247 -15.95 9.86 -26.97
C THR A 247 -15.38 10.16 -28.36
N GLY A 248 -15.07 9.14 -29.16
CA GLY A 248 -14.51 9.28 -30.52
C GLY A 248 -13.07 8.80 -30.69
N SER A 249 -12.36 8.50 -29.59
CA SER A 249 -11.09 7.76 -29.64
C SER A 249 -11.34 6.27 -29.87
N ILE A 250 -10.42 5.57 -30.56
CA ILE A 250 -10.37 4.09 -30.58
C ILE A 250 -10.29 3.51 -29.16
N THR A 251 -9.80 4.31 -28.21
CA THR A 251 -9.67 4.00 -26.78
C THR A 251 -10.79 4.54 -25.90
N ALA A 252 -11.85 5.10 -26.49
CA ALA A 252 -12.93 5.79 -25.77
C ALA A 252 -13.46 4.94 -24.61
N SER A 253 -13.30 5.47 -23.40
CA SER A 253 -13.75 4.87 -22.16
C SER A 253 -14.52 5.92 -21.38
N GLY A 254 -15.74 5.58 -20.95
CA GLY A 254 -16.52 6.45 -20.08
C GLY A 254 -15.95 6.51 -18.66
N ALA A 255 -16.59 7.32 -17.80
CA ALA A 255 -16.41 7.22 -16.36
C ALA A 255 -16.57 5.76 -15.90
N PHE A 256 -15.74 5.33 -14.94
CA PHE A 256 -15.79 3.96 -14.44
C PHE A 256 -17.17 3.65 -13.84
N GLY A 257 -17.82 2.63 -14.38
CA GLY A 257 -19.06 2.09 -13.88
C GLY A 257 -18.85 0.89 -12.97
N ILE A 258 -19.95 0.29 -12.53
CA ILE A 258 -19.96 -0.88 -11.63
C ILE A 258 -19.10 -2.03 -12.19
N LYS A 259 -19.22 -2.35 -13.49
CA LYS A 259 -18.47 -3.44 -14.11
C LYS A 259 -16.96 -3.17 -14.14
N ASP A 260 -16.56 -1.92 -14.36
CA ASP A 260 -15.15 -1.52 -14.37
C ASP A 260 -14.54 -1.64 -12.97
N PHE A 261 -15.28 -1.23 -11.94
CA PHE A 261 -14.85 -1.39 -10.54
C PHE A 261 -14.78 -2.86 -10.10
N VAL A 262 -15.69 -3.72 -10.58
CA VAL A 262 -15.58 -5.17 -10.34
C VAL A 262 -14.27 -5.71 -10.92
N GLN A 263 -13.90 -5.32 -12.15
CA GLN A 263 -12.65 -5.77 -12.75
C GLN A 263 -11.42 -5.18 -12.04
N LEU A 264 -11.48 -3.92 -11.62
CA LEU A 264 -10.41 -3.28 -10.83
C LEU A 264 -10.13 -4.07 -9.56
N GLU A 265 -11.19 -4.39 -8.81
CA GLU A 265 -11.05 -5.16 -7.58
C GLU A 265 -10.58 -6.60 -7.82
N ASN A 266 -10.99 -7.22 -8.94
CA ASN A 266 -10.52 -8.55 -9.31
C ASN A 266 -9.01 -8.56 -9.60
N GLU A 267 -8.49 -7.57 -10.33
CA GLU A 267 -7.05 -7.44 -10.55
C GLU A 267 -6.30 -7.22 -9.23
N ILE A 268 -6.81 -6.37 -8.32
CA ILE A 268 -6.22 -6.20 -6.99
C ILE A 268 -6.19 -7.54 -6.24
N LYS A 269 -7.32 -8.26 -6.20
CA LYS A 269 -7.46 -9.57 -5.53
C LYS A 269 -6.59 -10.66 -6.16
N SER A 270 -6.26 -10.55 -7.45
CA SER A 270 -5.39 -11.51 -8.15
C SER A 270 -3.93 -11.44 -7.68
N VAL A 271 -3.50 -10.29 -7.16
CA VAL A 271 -2.13 -10.06 -6.67
C VAL A 271 -2.07 -10.10 -5.14
N LEU A 272 -3.04 -9.48 -4.47
CA LEU A 272 -3.05 -9.28 -3.02
C LEU A 272 -4.21 -10.03 -2.36
N ASN A 273 -3.88 -10.95 -1.46
CA ASN A 273 -4.86 -11.54 -0.55
C ASN A 273 -5.47 -10.45 0.35
N LEU A 274 -6.78 -10.57 0.67
CA LEU A 274 -7.48 -9.60 1.52
C LEU A 274 -6.82 -9.39 2.89
N SER A 275 -6.15 -10.41 3.45
CA SER A 275 -5.39 -10.26 4.72
C SER A 275 -4.24 -9.25 4.63
N ARG A 276 -3.78 -8.93 3.42
CA ARG A 276 -2.74 -7.93 3.13
C ARG A 276 -3.33 -6.52 2.99
N ILE A 277 -4.66 -6.38 2.98
CA ILE A 277 -5.35 -5.12 2.75
C ILE A 277 -6.12 -4.75 4.02
N ILE A 278 -5.96 -3.52 4.51
CA ILE A 278 -6.83 -2.95 5.54
C ILE A 278 -8.08 -2.46 4.82
N THR A 279 -9.22 -3.11 5.04
CA THR A 279 -10.48 -2.81 4.32
C THR A 279 -11.40 -1.88 5.12
N PRO A 280 -12.35 -1.20 4.45
CA PRO A 280 -13.45 -0.50 5.11
C PRO A 280 -14.18 -1.35 6.16
N ASP A 281 -14.44 -2.62 5.87
CA ASP A 281 -15.14 -3.53 6.79
C ASP A 281 -14.32 -3.82 8.05
N GLU A 282 -13.01 -4.01 7.91
CA GLU A 282 -12.12 -4.22 9.06
C GLU A 282 -12.10 -3.01 10.00
N VAL A 283 -12.03 -1.80 9.44
CA VAL A 283 -12.08 -0.56 10.22
C VAL A 283 -13.46 -0.38 10.85
N ARG A 284 -14.53 -0.69 10.12
CA ARG A 284 -15.91 -0.62 10.63
C ARG A 284 -16.11 -1.58 11.81
N GLY A 285 -15.57 -2.79 11.74
CA GLY A 285 -15.76 -3.84 12.74
C GLY A 285 -17.26 -4.08 13.02
N LYS A 286 -17.66 -3.95 14.29
CA LYS A 286 -19.04 -4.21 14.74
C LYS A 286 -19.96 -2.98 14.69
N PHE A 287 -19.48 -1.82 14.24
CA PHE A 287 -20.31 -0.62 14.17
C PHE A 287 -21.25 -0.65 12.97
N ASN A 288 -22.42 0.00 13.10
CA ASN A 288 -23.39 0.08 12.01
C ASN A 288 -22.85 0.83 10.78
N THR A 289 -21.97 1.82 10.99
CA THR A 289 -21.39 2.62 9.92
C THR A 289 -19.89 2.76 10.12
N LEU A 290 -19.16 2.91 9.01
CA LEU A 290 -17.71 3.11 9.04
C LEU A 290 -17.36 4.44 9.71
N ASN A 291 -18.13 5.49 9.42
CA ASN A 291 -17.94 6.80 10.03
C ASN A 291 -18.06 6.76 11.57
N LYS A 292 -19.04 6.03 12.10
CA LYS A 292 -19.17 5.86 13.55
C LYS A 292 -17.97 5.12 14.14
N ALA A 293 -17.46 4.11 13.44
CA ALA A 293 -16.30 3.35 13.90
C ALA A 293 -15.05 4.24 14.06
N ILE A 294 -14.70 5.03 13.04
CA ILE A 294 -13.51 5.88 13.11
C ILE A 294 -13.62 7.00 14.16
N ARG A 295 -14.83 7.48 14.45
CA ARG A 295 -15.09 8.53 15.44
C ARG A 295 -15.13 8.01 16.88
N THR A 296 -15.35 6.71 17.09
CA THR A 296 -15.50 6.11 18.43
C THR A 296 -14.34 5.19 18.79
N LYS A 297 -14.04 4.21 17.92
CA LYS A 297 -12.97 3.24 18.13
C LYS A 297 -11.64 3.71 17.52
N GLY A 298 -11.70 4.46 16.44
CA GLY A 298 -10.53 4.86 15.66
C GLY A 298 -10.04 3.78 14.70
N TRP A 299 -8.85 4.00 14.17
CA TRP A 299 -8.21 3.12 13.19
C TRP A 299 -7.46 1.96 13.85
N PRO A 300 -7.15 0.87 13.10
CA PRO A 300 -6.30 -0.20 13.61
C PRO A 300 -4.96 0.30 14.15
N SER A 301 -4.47 -0.38 15.18
CA SER A 301 -3.11 -0.20 15.72
C SER A 301 -2.06 -0.38 14.62
N LEU A 302 -0.88 0.21 14.79
CA LEU A 302 0.24 0.04 13.89
C LEU A 302 0.65 -1.43 13.78
N TYR A 303 0.64 -2.19 14.88
CA TYR A 303 0.91 -3.63 14.89
C TYR A 303 0.08 -4.39 13.83
N LYS A 304 -1.23 -4.14 13.84
CA LYS A 304 -2.20 -4.73 12.89
C LYS A 304 -2.09 -4.19 11.47
N SER A 305 -1.39 -3.08 11.28
CA SER A 305 -1.28 -2.36 10.01
C SER A 305 0.07 -2.60 9.30
N ARG A 306 1.09 -3.09 10.00
CA ARG A 306 2.41 -3.36 9.42
C ARG A 306 2.38 -4.40 8.32
N GLY A 307 3.09 -4.10 7.23
CA GLY A 307 3.19 -4.99 6.09
C GLY A 307 1.92 -5.06 5.25
N ARG A 308 1.00 -4.09 5.39
CA ARG A 308 -0.33 -4.10 4.75
C ARG A 308 -0.57 -2.84 3.93
N PHE A 309 -1.60 -2.92 3.09
CA PHE A 309 -1.98 -1.90 2.12
C PHE A 309 -3.33 -1.28 2.46
N ILE A 310 -3.48 -0.01 2.11
CA ILE A 310 -4.76 0.71 2.11
C ILE A 310 -5.03 1.12 0.68
N PHE A 311 -6.18 0.75 0.12
CA PHE A 311 -6.60 1.23 -1.19
C PHE A 311 -7.61 2.36 -1.02
N ALA A 312 -7.45 3.45 -1.77
CA ALA A 312 -8.38 4.57 -1.74
C ALA A 312 -8.70 5.03 -3.16
N LEU A 313 -9.95 5.41 -3.42
CA LEU A 313 -10.39 6.00 -4.67
C LEU A 313 -10.23 7.52 -4.60
N ASP A 314 -9.52 8.11 -5.56
CA ASP A 314 -9.35 9.55 -5.69
C ASP A 314 -10.65 10.23 -6.17
N ASN A 315 -11.35 9.57 -7.09
CA ASN A 315 -12.49 10.12 -7.81
C ASN A 315 -13.70 10.43 -6.92
N GLN A 316 -14.45 11.44 -7.33
CA GLN A 316 -15.74 11.85 -6.77
C GLN A 316 -16.80 11.80 -7.88
N GLY A 317 -18.04 12.22 -7.62
CA GLY A 317 -19.08 12.28 -8.66
C GLY A 317 -19.51 10.90 -9.16
N LYS A 318 -19.57 10.71 -10.49
CA LYS A 318 -20.15 9.51 -11.12
C LYS A 318 -19.44 8.22 -10.73
N GLU A 319 -18.12 8.27 -10.59
CA GLU A 319 -17.28 7.16 -10.17
C GLU A 319 -17.55 6.80 -8.71
N LEU A 320 -17.64 7.79 -7.83
CA LEU A 320 -18.02 7.61 -6.42
C LEU A 320 -19.42 6.98 -6.31
N ASP A 321 -20.39 7.52 -7.04
CA ASP A 321 -21.77 7.01 -7.06
C ASP A 321 -21.81 5.56 -7.56
N SER A 322 -21.01 5.22 -8.58
CA SER A 322 -20.93 3.87 -9.13
C SER A 322 -20.30 2.90 -8.13
N TYR A 323 -19.23 3.31 -7.44
CA TYR A 323 -18.59 2.48 -6.43
C TYR A 323 -19.49 2.27 -5.20
N LEU A 324 -20.25 3.29 -4.77
CA LEU A 324 -21.21 3.14 -3.66
C LEU A 324 -22.47 2.35 -4.03
N LYS A 325 -22.85 2.31 -5.32
CA LYS A 325 -23.88 1.37 -5.81
C LYS A 325 -23.39 -0.07 -5.76
N LEU A 326 -22.13 -0.31 -6.13
CA LEU A 326 -21.50 -1.62 -6.02
C LEU A 326 -21.35 -2.05 -4.55
N HIS A 327 -20.90 -1.14 -3.69
CA HIS A 327 -20.70 -1.37 -2.26
C HIS A 327 -21.45 -0.35 -1.40
N PRO A 328 -22.76 -0.55 -1.15
CA PRO A 328 -23.53 0.33 -0.28
C PRO A 328 -22.89 0.43 1.11
N GLN A 329 -22.61 1.67 1.56
CA GLN A 329 -21.90 1.98 2.80
C GLN A 329 -20.48 1.36 2.90
N LEU A 330 -19.87 1.03 1.76
CA LEU A 330 -18.61 0.29 1.62
C LEU A 330 -18.61 -1.11 2.25
N LYS A 331 -19.78 -1.77 2.36
CA LYS A 331 -19.83 -3.16 2.82
C LYS A 331 -19.21 -4.08 1.75
N GLY A 332 -18.24 -4.90 2.16
CA GLY A 332 -17.48 -5.78 1.27
C GLY A 332 -16.55 -5.08 0.28
N ALA A 333 -16.35 -3.77 0.42
CA ALA A 333 -15.48 -2.98 -0.45
C ALA A 333 -14.00 -3.22 -0.13
N ILE A 334 -13.13 -3.04 -1.14
CA ILE A 334 -11.68 -2.99 -0.95
C ILE A 334 -11.19 -1.55 -0.80
N LEU A 335 -11.75 -0.62 -1.57
CA LEU A 335 -11.31 0.77 -1.60
C LEU A 335 -12.09 1.60 -0.56
N PHE A 336 -11.37 2.46 0.15
CA PHE A 336 -11.99 3.63 0.79
C PHE A 336 -12.34 4.67 -0.27
N VAL A 337 -13.38 5.48 -0.04
CA VAL A 337 -13.75 6.56 -0.95
C VAL A 337 -13.79 7.90 -0.23
N SER A 338 -13.50 8.97 -0.97
CA SER A 338 -13.60 10.35 -0.48
C SER A 338 -15.04 10.87 -0.50
N SER A 339 -15.90 10.30 0.34
CA SER A 339 -17.28 10.75 0.56
C SER A 339 -17.35 11.96 1.49
N PRO A 340 -18.38 12.84 1.36
CA PRO A 340 -18.58 13.95 2.28
C PRO A 340 -18.56 13.52 3.77
N PRO A 341 -17.91 14.30 4.66
CA PRO A 341 -17.88 13.99 6.09
C PRO A 341 -19.26 13.75 6.69
N GLY A 342 -19.37 12.76 7.57
CA GLY A 342 -20.59 12.38 8.28
C GLY A 342 -21.47 11.35 7.56
N LYS A 343 -21.22 11.07 6.28
CA LYS A 343 -21.89 9.98 5.57
C LYS A 343 -21.49 8.61 6.14
N PRO A 344 -22.37 7.59 6.14
CA PRO A 344 -22.08 6.28 6.74
C PRO A 344 -20.77 5.62 6.31
N GLU A 345 -20.40 5.77 5.05
CA GLU A 345 -19.19 5.27 4.43
C GLU A 345 -17.94 6.13 4.63
N SER A 346 -18.09 7.38 5.08
CA SER A 346 -16.99 8.34 5.03
C SER A 346 -16.00 8.08 6.17
N ALA A 347 -14.75 7.78 5.81
CA ALA A 347 -13.63 7.65 6.74
C ALA A 347 -12.30 8.16 6.16
N PHE A 348 -12.18 8.17 4.84
CA PHE A 348 -11.07 8.75 4.10
C PHE A 348 -11.51 10.03 3.41
N LEU A 349 -10.64 11.04 3.35
CA LEU A 349 -10.87 12.27 2.60
C LEU A 349 -9.66 12.60 1.72
N LYS A 350 -9.91 12.90 0.46
CA LYS A 350 -8.95 13.56 -0.43
C LYS A 350 -9.12 15.07 -0.32
N ILE A 351 -8.10 15.77 0.17
CA ILE A 351 -8.08 17.23 0.26
C ILE A 351 -6.76 17.75 -0.29
N ASN A 352 -6.74 18.15 -1.55
CA ASN A 352 -5.51 18.45 -2.28
C ASN A 352 -4.76 19.69 -1.77
N ASP A 353 -5.49 20.74 -1.38
CA ASP A 353 -4.91 22.03 -1.00
C ASP A 353 -4.92 22.20 0.53
N PRO A 354 -3.77 21.98 1.21
CA PRO A 354 -3.67 22.12 2.66
C PRO A 354 -3.55 23.57 3.12
N ILE A 355 -3.33 24.53 2.22
CA ILE A 355 -3.28 25.96 2.58
C ILE A 355 -4.72 26.44 2.78
N ARG A 356 -5.56 26.30 1.75
CA ARG A 356 -6.96 26.75 1.80
C ARG A 356 -7.79 25.96 2.79
N ASN A 357 -7.50 24.66 2.96
CA ASN A 357 -8.28 23.77 3.81
C ASN A 357 -7.60 23.46 5.14
N TYR A 358 -6.61 24.26 5.57
CA TYR A 358 -5.80 23.97 6.76
C TYR A 358 -6.66 23.66 8.00
N SER A 359 -7.60 24.54 8.33
CA SER A 359 -8.49 24.38 9.50
C SER A 359 -9.42 23.17 9.35
N LEU A 360 -9.98 22.98 8.15
CA LEU A 360 -10.86 21.84 7.86
C LEU A 360 -10.12 20.51 8.01
N ILE A 361 -8.89 20.41 7.49
CA ILE A 361 -8.07 19.21 7.64
C ILE A 361 -7.86 18.93 9.12
N LYS A 362 -7.41 19.90 9.92
CA LYS A 362 -7.18 19.71 11.36
C LYS A 362 -8.44 19.24 12.10
N GLU A 363 -9.58 19.84 11.79
CA GLU A 363 -10.88 19.44 12.35
C GLU A 363 -11.20 17.98 12.02
N LYS A 364 -11.07 17.57 10.75
CA LYS A 364 -11.37 16.20 10.33
C LYS A 364 -10.36 15.17 10.84
N ILE A 365 -9.10 15.56 11.04
CA ILE A 365 -8.13 14.70 11.74
C ILE A 365 -8.56 14.45 13.19
N ALA A 366 -9.02 15.48 13.90
CA ALA A 366 -9.51 15.36 15.27
C ALA A 366 -10.78 14.49 15.37
N GLU A 367 -11.61 14.49 14.33
CA GLU A 367 -12.77 13.60 14.20
C GLU A 367 -12.39 12.15 13.81
N GLY A 368 -11.11 11.86 13.54
CA GLY A 368 -10.62 10.51 13.25
C GLY A 368 -10.59 10.14 11.76
N TYR A 369 -10.82 11.07 10.84
CA TYR A 369 -10.66 10.80 9.41
C TYR A 369 -9.19 10.59 9.04
N LEU A 370 -8.98 9.73 8.04
CA LEU A 370 -7.69 9.60 7.36
C LEU A 370 -7.69 10.52 6.14
N ILE A 371 -6.66 11.34 5.99
CA ILE A 371 -6.63 12.38 4.95
C ILE A 371 -5.38 12.23 4.09
N ARG A 372 -5.60 12.26 2.77
CA ARG A 372 -4.55 12.50 1.78
C ARG A 372 -4.55 13.97 1.36
N THR A 373 -3.37 14.59 1.36
CA THR A 373 -3.14 15.96 0.86
C THR A 373 -1.88 16.04 -0.02
N ARG A 374 -1.54 17.24 -0.52
CA ARG A 374 -0.35 17.47 -1.35
C ARG A 374 0.61 18.47 -0.72
N ALA A 375 1.91 18.20 -0.80
CA ALA A 375 2.98 19.11 -0.42
C ALA A 375 3.28 20.17 -1.49
N ASP A 376 2.93 19.88 -2.74
CA ASP A 376 3.21 20.67 -3.94
C ASP A 376 2.18 20.40 -5.04
N SER A 377 2.13 21.28 -6.05
CA SER A 377 1.22 21.21 -7.18
C SER A 377 1.82 21.86 -8.43
N ASP A 378 1.67 21.19 -9.58
CA ASP A 378 1.96 21.73 -10.92
C ASP A 378 3.40 22.28 -11.08
N LEU A 379 4.35 21.69 -10.34
CA LEU A 379 5.77 22.06 -10.27
C LEU A 379 6.06 23.52 -9.87
N ALA A 380 5.04 24.29 -9.46
CA ALA A 380 5.18 25.72 -9.16
C ALA A 380 6.08 25.95 -7.94
N GLN A 381 5.91 25.15 -6.89
CA GLN A 381 6.69 25.22 -5.67
C GLN A 381 8.18 24.92 -5.94
N ALA A 382 8.47 23.98 -6.83
CA ALA A 382 9.84 23.67 -7.19
C ALA A 382 10.52 24.77 -7.98
N LYS A 383 9.81 25.37 -8.94
CA LYS A 383 10.31 26.53 -9.71
C LYS A 383 10.66 27.71 -8.81
N ASN A 384 9.89 27.91 -7.73
CA ASN A 384 10.02 29.07 -6.84
C ASN A 384 10.74 28.77 -5.51
N MET A 385 11.18 27.53 -5.28
CA MET A 385 11.70 27.07 -3.97
C MET A 385 10.73 27.37 -2.80
N ASP A 386 9.42 27.26 -3.04
CA ASP A 386 8.37 27.60 -2.07
C ASP A 386 7.91 26.38 -1.26
N TYR A 387 8.22 26.38 0.03
CA TYR A 387 7.89 25.30 0.95
C TYR A 387 6.60 25.52 1.75
N ASN A 388 5.84 26.60 1.51
CA ASN A 388 4.67 26.95 2.32
C ASN A 388 3.60 25.84 2.28
N GLN A 389 3.29 25.31 1.09
CA GLN A 389 2.30 24.24 0.96
C GLN A 389 2.75 22.95 1.68
N MET A 390 4.01 22.56 1.55
CA MET A 390 4.60 21.42 2.27
C MET A 390 4.49 21.61 3.79
N GLN A 391 4.85 22.78 4.30
CA GLN A 391 4.77 23.10 5.73
C GLN A 391 3.33 23.05 6.25
N LYS A 392 2.35 23.51 5.46
CA LYS A 392 0.92 23.40 5.77
C LYS A 392 0.44 21.96 5.73
N ALA A 393 0.81 21.18 4.72
CA ALA A 393 0.51 19.75 4.65
C ALA A 393 1.00 19.04 5.92
N PHE A 394 2.25 19.28 6.30
CA PHE A 394 2.89 18.69 7.47
C PHE A 394 2.19 19.10 8.77
N SER A 395 1.97 20.39 8.99
CA SER A 395 1.40 20.92 10.25
C SER A 395 -0.12 20.72 10.38
N SER A 396 -0.83 20.47 9.28
CA SER A 396 -2.27 20.18 9.27
C SER A 396 -2.63 18.82 9.89
N GLY A 397 -1.66 17.93 10.03
CA GLY A 397 -1.89 16.57 10.54
C GLY A 397 -2.43 15.59 9.48
N ALA A 398 -2.55 15.96 8.20
CA ALA A 398 -2.86 14.99 7.15
C ALA A 398 -1.84 13.82 7.16
N GLN A 399 -2.32 12.58 7.06
CA GLN A 399 -1.48 11.40 7.25
C GLN A 399 -0.74 10.98 5.99
N TYR A 400 -1.35 11.11 4.81
CA TYR A 400 -0.70 10.75 3.56
C TYR A 400 -0.45 12.00 2.71
N ILE A 401 0.81 12.35 2.51
CA ILE A 401 1.21 13.59 1.83
C ILE A 401 1.85 13.25 0.50
N SER A 402 1.26 13.72 -0.59
CA SER A 402 1.73 13.48 -1.96
C SER A 402 2.68 14.58 -2.43
N THR A 403 3.72 14.21 -3.18
CA THR A 403 4.69 15.13 -3.77
C THR A 403 5.13 14.64 -5.16
N ASP A 404 5.42 15.57 -6.06
CA ASP A 404 6.13 15.30 -7.32
C ASP A 404 7.67 15.33 -7.14
N PHE A 405 8.17 15.73 -5.96
CA PHE A 405 9.59 15.98 -5.68
C PHE A 405 10.12 15.20 -4.46
N PRO A 406 10.01 13.86 -4.43
CA PRO A 406 10.45 13.06 -3.30
C PRO A 406 11.98 13.12 -3.12
N THR A 407 12.44 13.04 -1.87
CA THR A 407 13.87 12.90 -1.54
C THR A 407 14.07 11.96 -0.35
N ASP A 408 15.25 11.38 -0.24
CA ASP A 408 15.74 10.69 0.96
C ASP A 408 16.36 11.66 2.00
N GLY A 409 16.36 12.97 1.70
CA GLY A 409 16.96 14.02 2.53
C GLY A 409 18.42 14.33 2.22
N SER A 410 19.03 13.68 1.22
CA SER A 410 20.42 13.91 0.80
C SER A 410 20.59 15.15 -0.09
N ASN A 411 19.61 15.45 -0.94
CA ASN A 411 19.67 16.58 -1.85
C ASN A 411 19.09 17.85 -1.21
N LYS A 412 19.92 18.87 -0.98
CA LYS A 412 19.52 20.16 -0.37
C LYS A 412 19.48 21.33 -1.36
N ASN A 413 19.95 21.13 -2.59
CA ASN A 413 20.19 22.24 -3.53
C ASN A 413 18.97 22.55 -4.42
N ASN A 414 17.98 21.65 -4.48
CA ASN A 414 16.74 21.82 -5.23
C ASN A 414 15.54 21.64 -4.30
N TYR A 415 14.35 22.10 -4.72
CA TYR A 415 13.11 21.81 -4.02
C TYR A 415 12.92 20.30 -3.86
N ASN A 416 12.55 19.88 -2.66
CA ASN A 416 12.43 18.48 -2.31
C ASN A 416 11.50 18.30 -1.11
N VAL A 417 10.81 17.17 -1.07
CA VAL A 417 9.88 16.83 0.01
C VAL A 417 10.30 15.49 0.60
N GLY A 418 10.70 15.53 1.86
CA GLY A 418 11.13 14.38 2.63
C GLY A 418 11.10 14.67 4.11
N TRP A 419 11.19 13.64 4.94
CA TRP A 419 11.34 13.84 6.37
C TRP A 419 12.78 14.24 6.72
N PRO A 420 12.97 15.08 7.76
CA PRO A 420 14.31 15.37 8.25
C PRO A 420 15.07 14.08 8.60
N GLN A 421 16.38 14.07 8.35
CA GLN A 421 17.29 12.95 8.66
C GLN A 421 16.94 11.62 7.96
N GLY A 422 16.21 11.67 6.83
CA GLY A 422 15.90 10.47 6.03
C GLY A 422 14.96 9.48 6.71
N LYS A 423 14.15 9.93 7.67
CA LYS A 423 13.11 9.09 8.30
C LYS A 423 12.07 8.66 7.26
N ILE A 424 11.41 7.52 7.48
CA ILE A 424 10.35 6.98 6.60
C ILE A 424 8.98 7.59 6.93
N GLY A 425 8.72 7.81 8.22
CA GLY A 425 7.49 8.38 8.73
C GLY A 425 7.74 9.19 9.99
N ARG A 426 6.73 9.92 10.43
CA ARG A 426 6.77 10.63 11.71
C ARG A 426 5.44 10.53 12.45
N LEU A 427 5.48 10.73 13.77
CA LEU A 427 4.28 10.87 14.57
C LEU A 427 3.51 12.14 14.15
N ASN A 428 2.19 12.03 14.13
CA ASN A 428 1.32 13.13 13.74
C ASN A 428 1.29 14.21 14.84
N PRO A 429 1.60 15.48 14.51
CA PRO A 429 1.79 16.54 15.51
C PRO A 429 0.51 16.94 16.25
N LEU A 430 -0.66 16.49 15.80
CA LEU A 430 -1.94 16.79 16.46
C LEU A 430 -2.27 15.79 17.59
N PHE A 431 -1.50 14.72 17.72
CA PHE A 431 -1.72 13.69 18.73
C PHE A 431 -0.66 13.77 19.82
N LYS A 432 -1.08 13.58 21.07
CA LYS A 432 -0.17 13.48 22.21
C LYS A 432 0.28 12.04 22.37
N HIS A 433 1.59 11.84 22.42
CA HIS A 433 2.21 10.53 22.59
C HIS A 433 3.04 10.48 23.88
N SER A 434 3.16 9.30 24.49
CA SER A 434 4.06 9.10 25.62
C SER A 434 5.52 9.32 25.21
N LYS A 435 6.41 9.54 26.18
CA LYS A 435 7.85 9.67 25.92
C LYS A 435 8.39 8.44 25.18
N THR A 436 8.04 7.24 25.65
CA THR A 436 8.43 5.96 25.04
C THR A 436 8.06 5.87 23.55
N VAL A 437 6.86 6.32 23.17
CA VAL A 437 6.44 6.32 21.75
C VAL A 437 7.24 7.33 20.93
N ARG A 438 7.53 8.52 21.47
CA ARG A 438 8.30 9.56 20.77
C ARG A 438 9.75 9.17 20.52
N ASP A 439 10.32 8.39 21.42
CA ASP A 439 11.72 7.93 21.34
C ASP A 439 11.86 6.66 20.49
N THR A 440 10.74 6.09 20.01
CA THR A 440 10.73 4.88 19.16
C THR A 440 10.79 5.25 17.67
N ASP A 441 11.73 4.64 16.94
CA ASP A 441 11.71 4.69 15.47
C ASP A 441 10.52 3.92 14.90
N LEU A 442 9.74 4.58 14.04
CA LEU A 442 8.53 3.99 13.44
C LEU A 442 8.85 2.88 12.43
N GLU A 443 9.96 3.02 11.70
CA GLU A 443 10.45 2.04 10.76
C GLU A 443 11.97 2.14 10.65
N GLN A 444 12.68 1.03 10.88
CA GLN A 444 14.13 0.93 10.67
C GLN A 444 14.38 0.14 9.39
N LYS A 445 15.44 0.48 8.65
CA LYS A 445 15.79 -0.19 7.38
C LYS A 445 16.11 -1.67 7.57
N GLU A 446 16.74 -2.01 8.70
CA GLU A 446 17.00 -3.40 9.07
C GLU A 446 16.36 -3.72 10.40
N TYR A 447 15.52 -4.74 10.42
CA TYR A 447 14.95 -5.31 11.62
C TYR A 447 15.41 -6.76 11.77
N PRO A 448 15.92 -7.18 12.94
CA PRO A 448 16.24 -8.58 13.20
C PRO A 448 15.03 -9.47 12.92
N LYS A 449 15.24 -10.50 12.10
CA LYS A 449 14.20 -11.41 11.62
C LYS A 449 14.51 -12.83 12.04
N LEU A 450 13.50 -13.51 12.56
CA LEU A 450 13.52 -14.93 12.88
C LEU A 450 12.72 -15.69 11.82
N ILE A 451 13.33 -16.69 11.19
CA ILE A 451 12.68 -17.55 10.20
C ILE A 451 12.48 -18.93 10.82
N ARG A 452 11.24 -19.42 10.80
CA ARG A 452 10.86 -20.75 11.30
C ARG A 452 10.11 -21.52 10.22
N VAL A 453 10.43 -22.81 10.07
CA VAL A 453 9.78 -23.68 9.08
C VAL A 453 8.94 -24.69 9.83
N PHE A 454 7.65 -24.74 9.49
CA PHE A 454 6.69 -25.66 10.07
C PHE A 454 6.35 -26.75 9.05
N GLU A 455 6.39 -28.02 9.45
CA GLU A 455 5.92 -29.17 8.69
C GLU A 455 4.68 -29.71 9.42
N LEU A 456 3.50 -29.33 8.94
CA LEU A 456 2.23 -29.54 9.63
C LEU A 456 1.37 -30.56 8.89
N LYS A 457 0.97 -31.61 9.59
CA LYS A 457 0.05 -32.62 9.06
C LYS A 457 -1.39 -32.16 9.15
N ILE A 458 -2.19 -32.50 8.16
CA ILE A 458 -3.65 -32.40 8.25
C ILE A 458 -4.18 -33.66 8.94
N PRO A 459 -5.06 -33.53 9.94
CA PRO A 459 -5.63 -34.70 10.61
C PRO A 459 -6.39 -35.58 9.60
N ASN A 460 -6.11 -36.90 9.62
CA ASN A 460 -6.80 -37.87 8.78
C ASN A 460 -8.23 -38.08 9.30
N ASN A 461 -9.22 -37.48 8.64
CA ASN A 461 -10.61 -37.87 8.83
C ASN A 461 -10.91 -39.05 7.89
N GLN A 462 -10.46 -40.27 8.24
CA GLN A 462 -11.20 -41.42 7.75
C GLN A 462 -12.52 -41.48 8.52
N PRO A 463 -13.68 -41.53 7.86
CA PRO A 463 -14.89 -41.93 8.56
C PRO A 463 -14.62 -43.33 9.10
N GLU A 464 -14.76 -43.53 10.42
CA GLU A 464 -14.84 -44.87 10.98
C GLU A 464 -15.89 -45.63 10.18
N SER A 465 -15.45 -46.62 9.39
CA SER A 465 -16.35 -47.63 8.88
C SER A 465 -17.00 -48.24 10.12
N LYS A 466 -18.25 -47.88 10.38
CA LYS A 466 -19.09 -48.63 11.29
C LYS A 466 -19.08 -50.06 10.75
N ASN A 467 -18.28 -50.92 11.37
CA ASN A 467 -18.45 -52.35 11.28
C ASN A 467 -19.86 -52.62 11.80
N VAL A 468 -20.82 -52.68 10.88
CA VAL A 468 -22.08 -53.36 11.15
C VAL A 468 -21.75 -54.84 11.02
N SER A 469 -21.25 -55.40 12.10
CA SER A 469 -21.40 -56.81 12.38
C SER A 469 -22.86 -57.02 12.78
N GLN A 470 -23.68 -57.47 11.83
CA GLN A 470 -24.65 -58.57 11.97
C GLN A 470 -25.34 -58.82 10.63
#